data_AF-A0A6P1EW39-F1
#
_entry.id   AF-A0A6P1EW39-F1
#
_cell.length_a   1.000
_cell.length_b   1.000
_cell.length_c   1.000
_cell.angle_alpha   90.00
_cell.angle_beta   90.00
_cell.angle_gamma   90.00
#
_symmetry.space_group_name_H-M   'P 1'
#
loop_
_entity.id
_entity.type
_entity.pdbx_description
1 polymer ?
#
loop_
_entity_poly.entity_id
_entity_poly.type
_entity_poly.pdbx_seq_one_letter_code
_entity_poly.pdbx_strand_id
1 'polypeptide(L)' 'MTGLGVILSFVLFLGGILVLGNSFLLPDLAGFLFFGGILMISASLALAFHVLPKAD' A
#
# COMPACT_ATOMS: atom_id res chain seq x y z
N MET A 1 -14.78 6.19 13.35
CA MET A 1 -13.43 5.62 13.11
C MET A 1 -13.04 5.54 11.63
N THR A 2 -13.89 6.00 10.69
CA THR A 2 -13.64 5.97 9.23
C THR A 2 -12.40 6.79 8.82
N GLY A 3 -12.18 7.97 9.40
CA GLY A 3 -11.06 8.85 9.04
C GLY A 3 -9.66 8.23 9.23
N LEU A 4 -9.41 7.58 10.38
CA LEU A 4 -8.13 6.91 10.64
C LEU A 4 -7.88 5.76 9.66
N GLY A 5 -8.93 5.02 9.32
CA GLY A 5 -8.84 3.94 8.36
C GLY A 5 -8.51 4.42 6.94
N VAL A 6 -9.12 5.54 6.50
CA VAL A 6 -8.83 6.17 5.22
C VAL A 6 -7.38 6.66 5.18
N ILE A 7 -6.92 7.31 6.26
CA ILE A 7 -5.53 7.77 6.37
C ILE A 7 -4.56 6.58 6.30
N LEU A 8 -4.86 5.50 7.03
CA LEU A 8 -4.03 4.29 7.04
C LEU A 8 -3.94 3.67 5.63
N SER A 9 -5.09 3.55 4.94
CA SER A 9 -5.14 3.06 3.57
C SER A 9 -4.30 3.93 2.64
N PHE A 10 -4.44 5.25 2.75
CA PHE A 10 -3.72 6.19 1.88
C PHE A 10 -2.20 6.15 2.12
N VAL A 11 -1.76 6.09 3.37
CA VAL A 11 -0.35 5.95 3.72
C VAL A 11 0.22 4.63 3.20
N LEU A 12 -0.53 3.53 3.33
CA LEU A 12 -0.09 2.23 2.83
C LEU A 12 0.02 2.22 1.30
N PHE A 13 -0.88 2.91 0.60
CA PHE A 13 -0.83 3.06 -0.85
C PHE A 13 0.40 3.87 -1.30
N LEU A 14 0.63 5.05 -0.73
CA LEU A 14 1.81 5.88 -1.05
C LEU A 14 3.12 5.18 -0.69
N GLY A 15 3.16 4.51 0.47
CA GLY A 15 4.30 3.70 0.87
C GLY A 15 4.58 2.57 -0.14
N GLY A 16 3.54 1.88 -0.61
CA GLY A 16 3.67 0.84 -1.61
C GLY A 16 4.21 1.35 -2.96
N ILE A 17 3.75 2.53 -3.43
CA ILE A 17 4.29 3.19 -4.63
C ILE A 17 5.77 3.52 -4.44
N LEU A 18 6.15 4.08 -3.29
CA LEU A 18 7.54 4.42 -3.00
C LEU A 18 8.44 3.19 -2.98
N VAL A 19 8.00 2.12 -2.31
CA VAL A 19 8.72 0.83 -2.25
C VAL A 19 8.87 0.24 -3.66
N LEU A 20 7.81 0.26 -4.47
CA LEU A 20 7.84 -0.20 -5.85
C LEU A 20 8.82 0.63 -6.70
N GLY A 21 8.83 1.95 -6.55
CA GLY A 21 9.80 2.82 -7.24
C GLY A 21 11.25 2.48 -6.88
N ASN A 22 11.52 2.25 -5.59
CA ASN A 22 12.86 1.86 -5.12
C ASN A 22 13.30 0.48 -5.62
N SER A 23 12.38 -0.42 -5.99
CA SER A 23 12.74 -1.73 -6.56
C SER A 23 13.54 -1.63 -7.86
N PHE A 24 13.39 -0.53 -8.60
CA PHE A 24 14.14 -0.28 -9.84
C PHE A 24 15.48 0.42 -9.59
N LEU A 25 15.70 0.96 -8.39
CA LEU A 25 16.91 1.68 -8.01
C LEU A 25 17.89 0.80 -7.22
N LEU A 26 17.40 -0.30 -6.62
CA LEU A 26 18.17 -1.19 -5.75
C LEU A 26 18.16 -2.62 -6.30
N PRO A 27 19.08 -2.97 -7.23
CA PRO A 27 19.09 -4.25 -7.93
C PRO A 27 19.14 -5.46 -7.00
N ASP A 28 19.92 -5.37 -5.92
CA ASP A 28 20.13 -6.47 -4.97
C ASP A 28 18.88 -6.83 -4.18
N LEU A 29 17.93 -5.89 -4.04
CA LEU A 29 16.67 -6.07 -3.31
C LEU A 29 15.45 -5.99 -4.23
N ALA A 30 15.65 -5.89 -5.55
CA ALA A 30 14.61 -5.57 -6.51
C ALA A 30 13.41 -6.50 -6.41
N GLY A 31 13.63 -7.82 -6.38
CA GLY A 31 12.54 -8.80 -6.26
C GLY A 31 11.72 -8.63 -4.98
N PHE A 32 12.39 -8.48 -3.83
CA PHE A 32 11.72 -8.30 -2.54
C PHE A 32 10.92 -7.00 -2.48
N LEU A 33 11.52 -5.89 -2.93
CA LEU A 33 10.86 -4.58 -2.95
C LEU A 33 9.71 -4.54 -3.96
N PHE A 34 9.85 -5.19 -5.11
CA PHE A 34 8.81 -5.24 -6.13
C PHE A 34 7.54 -5.93 -5.61
N PHE A 35 7.68 -7.16 -5.09
CA PHE A 35 6.54 -7.88 -4.52
C PHE A 35 6.02 -7.23 -3.24
N GLY A 36 6.91 -6.66 -2.41
CA GLY A 36 6.51 -5.90 -1.23
C GLY A 36 5.66 -4.67 -1.57
N GLY A 37 6.05 -3.91 -2.60
CA GLY A 37 5.29 -2.75 -3.08
C GLY A 37 3.92 -3.15 -3.62
N ILE A 38 3.84 -4.22 -4.42
CA ILE A 38 2.56 -4.77 -4.92
C ILE A 38 1.66 -5.20 -3.75
N LEU A 39 2.21 -5.90 -2.76
CA LEU A 39 1.46 -6.36 -1.59
C LEU A 39 0.91 -5.17 -0.79
N MET A 40 1.72 -4.14 -0.55
CA MET A 40 1.31 -2.93 0.17
C MET A 40 0.18 -2.18 -0.55
N ILE A 41 0.31 -2.00 -1.87
CA ILE A 41 -0.74 -1.38 -2.70
C ILE A 41 -2.01 -2.23 -2.64
N SER A 42 -1.90 -3.55 -2.83
CA SER A 42 -3.05 -4.46 -2.77
C SER A 42 -3.74 -4.44 -1.41
N ALA A 43 -2.96 -4.44 -0.32
CA ALA A 43 -3.47 -4.34 1.04
C ALA A 43 -4.17 -3.01 1.30
N SER A 44 -3.71 -1.91 0.70
CA SER A 44 -4.38 -0.62 0.84
C SER A 44 -5.77 -0.64 0.22
N LEU A 45 -5.89 -1.21 -0.99
CA LEU A 45 -7.18 -1.36 -1.67
C LEU A 45 -8.10 -2.31 -0.90
N ALA A 46 -7.56 -3.43 -0.42
CA ALA A 46 -8.32 -4.37 0.42
C ALA A 46 -8.86 -3.69 1.68
N LEU A 47 -8.03 -2.90 2.37
CA LEU A 47 -8.42 -2.14 3.55
C LEU A 47 -9.56 -1.16 3.20
N ALA A 48 -9.37 -0.33 2.17
CA ALA A 48 -10.35 0.67 1.76
C ALA A 48 -11.72 0.07 1.39
N PHE A 49 -11.73 -1.03 0.63
CA PHE A 49 -12.98 -1.55 0.05
C PHE A 49 -13.67 -2.62 0.89
N HIS A 50 -12.91 -3.38 1.70
CA HIS A 50 -13.45 -4.55 2.40
C HIS A 50 -13.43 -4.42 3.92
N VAL A 51 -12.58 -3.56 4.48
CA VAL A 51 -12.41 -3.45 5.94
C VAL A 51 -13.03 -2.17 6.48
N LEU A 52 -12.88 -1.04 5.78
CA LEU A 52 -13.42 0.22 6.26
C LEU A 52 -14.94 0.23 6.24
N PRO A 53 -15.59 0.78 7.29
CA PRO A 53 -17.02 1.03 7.25
C PRO A 53 -17.33 1.93 6.07
N LYS A 54 -18.29 1.52 5.25
CA LYS A 54 -18.79 2.36 4.16
C LYS A 54 -19.40 3.60 4.79
N ALA A 55 -19.04 4.77 4.27
CA ALA A 55 -19.73 5.99 4.64
C ALA A 55 -21.12 5.88 4.02
N ASP A 56 -22.15 5.88 4.88
CA ASP A 56 -23.56 5.96 4.48
C ASP A 56 -23.84 7.31 3.80
#